data_AF-A0AAV4EHE9-F1
#
_entry.id   AF-A0AAV4EHE9-F1
#
_cell.length_a   1.000
_cell.length_b   1.000
_cell.length_c   1.000
_cell.angle_alpha   90.00
_cell.angle_beta   90.00
_cell.angle_gamma   90.00
#
_symmetry.space_group_name_H-M   'P 1'
#
loop_
_entity.id
_entity.type
_entity.pdbx_description
1 polymer ?
#
loop_
_entity_poly.entity_id
_entity_poly.type
_entity_poly.pdbx_seq_one_letter_code
_entity_poly.pdbx_strand_id
1 'polypeptide(L)'
;MKNGKNTQVTCSLSRSWVVGVVLVFALFTLYAGLQAMMSPNTVYVQPAYLPAVTQKTTATTPRVRLQARPLQTVMHHVASTTNPPVSKKRLPISRKGPAIRQVVFAKVHKAASSTMQNIFLRFALARNLSVLLPKKRPHLGERGSRLRRDELVPHPQGKQFYDILCNHLIFDEQQVSKFFLKTAVRVAIVREPLKQSLSALKYYTTTYPSHALKNGFSKHKDDPINGYLQNPQDFYSMSSGPSYSFINNRMSVDLGFDLHHFEESKKDQKKIRAFLEQVESQFDMVLVSDYFDESLVLMRRTLRWSLKDIIYLKVNVAKRKRNEAPAWQNTPILNSTITRRFREWDEIDYQLYAHFLNIFWETVAREPSFKEEVDAFREIQQDVTHFCVYNKKAKKLRIPKSNWTDSFTVFRNSCRLMSMKEPRFIDKMRRRQIKQYEAYSIAKSYNATGDRKQNQKKQ
;
A
#
# COMPACT_ATOMS: atom_id res chain seq x y z
N MET A 1 -3.55 -12.98 67.66
CA MET A 1 -2.12 -12.85 68.04
C MET A 1 -1.48 -11.94 67.00
N LYS A 2 -1.35 -10.63 67.30
CA LYS A 2 -0.09 -9.91 67.68
C LYS A 2 0.99 -10.04 66.58
N ASN A 3 1.65 -9.03 66.01
CA ASN A 3 1.83 -7.57 66.17
C ASN A 3 2.39 -7.11 64.78
N GLY A 4 2.23 -5.90 64.21
CA GLY A 4 2.32 -4.56 64.77
C GLY A 4 3.76 -4.05 64.78
N LYS A 5 4.17 -3.20 63.80
CA LYS A 5 5.08 -2.04 63.99
C LYS A 5 5.22 -1.16 62.73
N ASN A 6 4.76 0.08 62.87
CA ASN A 6 5.09 1.29 62.09
C ASN A 6 6.58 1.65 62.25
N THR A 7 7.20 2.21 61.20
CA THR A 7 8.19 3.29 61.40
C THR A 7 8.28 4.21 60.18
N GLN A 8 8.55 5.49 60.49
CA GLN A 8 8.38 6.71 59.71
C GLN A 8 9.38 6.92 58.55
N VAL A 9 8.89 7.73 57.61
CA VAL A 9 9.65 8.50 56.60
C VAL A 9 10.60 9.48 57.29
N THR A 10 11.88 9.45 56.93
CA THR A 10 12.78 10.61 57.04
C THR A 10 13.49 10.81 55.70
N CYS A 11 13.43 12.04 55.21
CA CYS A 11 13.96 12.48 53.93
C CYS A 11 15.29 13.19 54.20
N SER A 12 16.42 12.64 53.74
CA SER A 12 17.70 13.35 53.73
C SER A 12 18.12 13.62 52.29
N LEU A 13 17.78 14.82 51.78
CA LEU A 13 18.40 15.33 50.56
C LEU A 13 19.83 15.78 50.90
N SER A 14 20.82 15.20 50.23
CA SER A 14 22.20 15.65 50.31
C SER A 14 22.36 16.99 49.57
N ARG A 15 23.08 17.92 50.21
CA ARG A 15 23.34 19.30 49.76
C ARG A 15 24.19 19.42 48.47
N SER A 16 24.50 18.32 47.77
CA SER A 16 25.38 18.33 46.60
C SER A 16 24.66 18.50 45.26
N TRP A 17 23.32 18.44 45.22
CA TRP A 17 22.56 18.58 43.97
C TRP A 17 22.12 20.01 43.63
N VAL A 18 22.12 20.93 44.60
CA VAL A 18 21.67 22.32 44.40
C VAL A 18 22.76 23.20 43.77
N VAL A 19 24.04 22.84 43.91
CA VAL A 19 25.17 23.61 43.32
C VAL A 19 25.36 23.30 41.83
N GLY A 20 25.04 22.08 41.37
CA GLY A 20 25.18 21.68 39.96
C GLY A 20 24.14 22.29 39.02
N VAL A 21 22.93 22.54 39.48
CA VAL A 21 21.83 23.08 38.63
C VAL A 21 22.00 24.59 38.38
N VAL A 22 22.63 25.32 39.29
CA VAL A 22 22.86 26.78 39.14
C VAL A 22 24.00 27.09 38.15
N LEU A 23 25.01 26.22 38.05
CA LEU A 23 26.12 26.38 37.10
C LEU A 23 25.72 26.11 35.63
N VAL A 24 24.74 25.21 35.38
CA VAL A 24 24.29 24.89 34.02
C VAL A 24 23.37 25.98 33.44
N PHE A 25 22.58 26.68 34.27
CA PHE A 25 21.73 27.80 33.83
C PHE A 25 22.52 29.09 33.54
N ALA A 26 23.65 29.32 34.21
CA ALA A 26 24.53 30.47 33.94
C ALA A 26 25.31 30.34 32.61
N LEU A 27 25.63 29.11 32.17
CA LEU A 27 26.27 28.86 30.88
C LEU A 27 25.30 28.94 29.69
N PHE A 28 24.01 28.67 29.91
CA PHE A 28 22.99 28.74 28.85
C PHE A 28 22.57 30.19 28.50
N THR A 29 22.72 31.13 29.42
CA THR A 29 22.37 32.55 29.19
C THR A 29 23.51 33.35 28.53
N LEU A 30 24.77 32.92 28.68
CA LEU A 30 25.92 33.53 27.98
C LEU A 30 26.06 33.07 26.51
N TYR A 31 25.59 31.87 26.15
CA TYR A 31 25.65 31.39 24.76
C TYR A 31 24.54 31.98 23.86
N ALA A 32 23.39 32.34 24.44
CA ALA A 32 22.29 32.97 23.72
C ALA A 32 22.51 34.47 23.42
N GLY A 33 23.46 35.13 24.11
CA GLY A 33 23.81 36.53 23.88
C GLY A 33 24.79 36.78 22.73
N LEU A 34 25.49 35.75 22.23
CA LEU A 34 26.57 35.91 21.25
C LEU A 34 26.19 35.57 19.79
N GLN A 35 24.96 35.10 19.51
CA GLN A 35 24.47 34.88 18.14
C GLN A 35 23.55 35.98 17.60
N ALA A 36 23.25 37.02 18.38
CA ALA A 36 22.43 38.15 17.95
C ALA A 36 23.22 39.31 17.30
N MET A 37 24.54 39.17 17.09
CA MET A 37 25.40 40.22 16.53
C MET A 37 26.19 39.74 15.30
N MET A 38 25.56 39.08 14.33
CA MET A 38 26.10 38.97 12.96
C MET A 38 24.95 38.88 11.95
N SER A 39 24.40 40.06 11.59
CA SER A 39 23.51 40.23 10.44
C SER A 39 24.29 40.92 9.33
N PRO A 40 24.43 40.34 8.14
CA PRO A 40 24.92 41.08 6.97
C PRO A 40 23.76 41.87 6.36
N ASN A 41 24.01 43.16 6.15
CA ASN A 41 23.16 44.13 5.45
C ASN A 41 22.65 43.59 4.11
N THR A 42 21.33 43.37 4.00
CA THR A 42 20.67 43.19 2.71
C THR A 42 20.11 44.54 2.25
N VAL A 43 20.84 45.20 1.35
CA VAL A 43 20.40 46.40 0.65
C VAL A 43 19.21 46.03 -0.25
N TYR A 44 18.06 46.67 0.00
CA TYR A 44 16.90 46.63 -0.87
C TYR A 44 17.21 47.40 -2.17
N VAL A 45 17.28 46.70 -3.30
CA VAL A 45 17.26 47.32 -4.63
C VAL A 45 15.86 47.13 -5.21
N GLN A 46 15.19 48.25 -5.50
CA GLN A 46 13.89 48.29 -6.17
C GLN A 46 13.99 47.77 -7.62
N PRO A 47 12.98 47.07 -8.15
CA PRO A 47 12.93 46.74 -9.56
C PRO A 47 12.48 47.95 -10.38
N ALA A 48 13.39 48.46 -11.21
CA ALA A 48 13.10 49.45 -12.24
C ALA A 48 12.30 48.80 -13.38
N TYR A 49 11.13 49.39 -13.66
CA TYR A 49 10.41 49.28 -14.94
C TYR A 49 11.23 49.94 -16.06
N LEU A 50 11.20 49.36 -17.27
CA LEU A 50 11.20 50.00 -18.63
C LEU A 50 11.56 48.93 -19.70
N PRO A 51 11.30 49.16 -21.01
CA PRO A 51 10.05 48.84 -21.68
C PRO A 51 10.20 47.76 -22.78
N ALA A 52 9.08 47.38 -23.39
CA ALA A 52 9.04 46.51 -24.56
C ALA A 52 9.82 47.10 -25.75
N VAL A 53 10.72 46.30 -26.32
CA VAL A 53 11.32 46.55 -27.64
C VAL A 53 11.04 45.35 -28.53
N THR A 54 10.22 45.61 -29.54
CA THR A 54 10.00 44.79 -30.73
C THR A 54 11.27 44.71 -31.56
N GLN A 55 11.79 43.50 -31.82
CA GLN A 55 12.59 43.25 -33.01
C GLN A 55 12.19 41.91 -33.65
N LYS A 56 11.74 42.01 -34.90
CA LYS A 56 11.59 40.93 -35.85
C LYS A 56 12.97 40.44 -36.24
N THR A 57 13.25 39.15 -36.06
CA THR A 57 14.28 38.46 -36.84
C THR A 57 13.79 37.06 -37.19
N THR A 58 13.53 36.89 -38.48
CA THR A 58 13.33 35.63 -39.19
C THR A 58 14.59 34.78 -39.13
N ALA A 59 14.50 33.57 -38.59
CA ALA A 59 15.50 32.53 -38.79
C ALA A 59 14.81 31.16 -38.79
N THR A 60 14.66 30.63 -40.00
CA THR A 60 14.14 29.32 -40.35
C THR A 60 15.05 28.23 -39.79
N THR A 61 14.51 27.31 -38.98
CA THR A 61 15.25 26.11 -38.52
C THR A 61 14.44 24.86 -38.89
N PRO A 62 15.03 23.80 -39.46
CA PRO A 62 14.27 22.67 -40.00
C PRO A 62 13.73 21.77 -38.89
N ARG A 63 12.46 21.40 -39.03
CA ARG A 63 11.72 20.49 -38.16
C ARG A 63 12.11 19.05 -38.48
N VAL A 64 13.07 18.47 -37.75
CA VAL A 64 13.35 17.02 -37.83
C VAL A 64 12.22 16.25 -37.16
N ARG A 65 11.41 15.61 -37.99
CA ARG A 65 10.27 14.76 -37.61
C ARG A 65 10.81 13.39 -37.20
N LEU A 66 11.07 13.18 -35.91
CA LEU A 66 11.35 11.85 -35.36
C LEU A 66 10.08 10.99 -35.47
N GLN A 67 10.02 10.15 -36.49
CA GLN A 67 9.03 9.09 -36.62
C GLN A 67 9.30 8.01 -35.57
N ALA A 68 8.34 7.79 -34.68
CA ALA A 68 8.35 6.64 -33.78
C ALA A 68 8.09 5.37 -34.60
N ARG A 69 9.09 4.49 -34.69
CA ARG A 69 8.91 3.13 -35.21
C ARG A 69 8.24 2.25 -34.14
N PRO A 70 7.28 1.37 -34.50
CA PRO A 70 6.69 0.44 -33.55
C PRO A 70 7.70 -0.63 -33.12
N LEU A 71 7.79 -0.88 -31.82
CA LEU A 71 8.47 -2.05 -31.25
C LEU A 71 7.58 -3.29 -31.49
N GLN A 72 7.64 -3.85 -32.69
CA GLN A 72 7.33 -5.25 -32.94
C GLN A 72 8.64 -5.91 -33.35
N THR A 73 9.02 -6.96 -32.61
CA THR A 73 9.91 -8.08 -32.97
C THR A 73 10.78 -8.44 -31.76
N VAL A 74 10.23 -9.21 -30.82
CA VAL A 74 10.91 -10.35 -30.16
C VAL A 74 9.82 -11.27 -29.61
N MET A 75 9.17 -12.06 -30.48
CA MET A 75 8.46 -13.28 -30.08
C MET A 75 8.41 -14.22 -31.27
N HIS A 76 9.52 -14.89 -31.55
CA HIS A 76 9.51 -16.15 -32.28
C HIS A 76 10.66 -17.03 -31.76
N HIS A 77 10.38 -18.34 -31.73
CA HIS A 77 11.19 -19.44 -31.21
C HIS A 77 11.12 -19.69 -29.69
N VAL A 78 10.05 -20.35 -29.24
CA VAL A 78 10.13 -21.76 -28.81
C VAL A 78 8.77 -22.41 -29.10
N ALA A 79 8.74 -23.35 -30.05
CA ALA A 79 7.65 -24.30 -30.20
C ALA A 79 8.25 -25.70 -30.02
N SER A 80 7.90 -26.36 -28.91
CA SER A 80 8.03 -27.81 -28.78
C SER A 80 7.10 -28.32 -27.67
N THR A 81 5.99 -28.88 -28.15
CA THR A 81 5.29 -30.09 -27.67
C THR A 81 5.33 -30.44 -26.18
N THR A 82 4.23 -30.16 -25.50
CA THR A 82 3.33 -31.11 -24.80
C THR A 82 2.25 -30.24 -24.17
N ASN A 83 0.98 -30.38 -24.56
CA ASN A 83 -0.09 -29.58 -23.95
C ASN A 83 -0.36 -30.12 -22.53
N PRO A 84 -0.01 -29.38 -21.46
CA PRO A 84 -0.44 -29.77 -20.13
C PRO A 84 -1.96 -29.57 -20.02
N PRO A 85 -2.64 -30.31 -19.13
CA PRO A 85 -4.07 -30.15 -18.93
C PRO A 85 -4.41 -28.69 -18.64
N VAL A 86 -5.38 -28.13 -19.38
CA VAL A 86 -5.80 -26.74 -19.26
C VAL A 86 -6.32 -26.50 -17.84
N SER A 87 -5.48 -25.89 -17.00
CA SER A 87 -5.85 -25.46 -15.64
C SER A 87 -7.12 -24.61 -15.68
N LYS A 88 -8.06 -24.83 -14.74
CA LYS A 88 -9.29 -24.01 -14.59
C LYS A 88 -9.03 -22.50 -14.51
N LYS A 89 -7.80 -22.08 -14.22
CA LYS A 89 -7.32 -20.68 -14.25
C LYS A 89 -7.15 -20.10 -15.66
N ARG A 90 -7.46 -20.86 -16.72
CA ARG A 90 -7.15 -20.51 -18.11
C ARG A 90 -8.37 -20.29 -19.02
N LEU A 91 -9.59 -20.32 -18.48
CA LEU A 91 -10.81 -19.99 -19.22
C LEU A 91 -11.10 -18.47 -19.17
N PRO A 92 -11.81 -17.90 -20.17
CA PRO A 92 -12.29 -16.51 -20.10
C PRO A 92 -13.13 -16.24 -18.85
N ILE A 93 -13.06 -15.02 -18.34
CA ILE A 93 -13.72 -14.64 -17.10
C ILE A 93 -15.25 -14.64 -17.28
N SER A 94 -15.95 -15.44 -16.48
CA SER A 94 -17.43 -15.46 -16.48
C SER A 94 -18.01 -14.18 -15.89
N ARG A 95 -18.68 -13.41 -16.76
CA ARG A 95 -19.33 -12.13 -16.42
C ARG A 95 -20.77 -12.26 -15.90
N LYS A 96 -21.30 -13.49 -15.81
CA LYS A 96 -22.69 -13.75 -15.40
C LYS A 96 -22.82 -13.89 -13.89
N GLY A 97 -23.89 -13.34 -13.32
CA GLY A 97 -24.26 -13.52 -11.91
C GLY A 97 -24.00 -12.29 -11.04
N PRO A 98 -24.32 -12.37 -9.74
CA PRO A 98 -24.19 -11.24 -8.83
C PRO A 98 -22.73 -10.87 -8.57
N ALA A 99 -22.53 -9.62 -8.15
CA ALA A 99 -21.23 -9.13 -7.71
C ALA A 99 -20.67 -9.99 -6.56
N ILE A 100 -19.41 -10.39 -6.68
CA ILE A 100 -18.69 -11.16 -5.65
C ILE A 100 -18.47 -10.25 -4.43
N ARG A 101 -18.84 -10.77 -3.25
CA ARG A 101 -18.82 -10.00 -1.99
C ARG A 101 -17.68 -10.40 -1.07
N GLN A 102 -17.19 -11.64 -1.19
CA GLN A 102 -16.13 -12.18 -0.36
C GLN A 102 -14.78 -12.11 -1.08
N VAL A 103 -13.88 -11.24 -0.59
CA VAL A 103 -12.58 -11.00 -1.20
C VAL A 103 -11.49 -10.92 -0.14
N VAL A 104 -10.44 -11.71 -0.35
CA VAL A 104 -9.21 -11.71 0.44
C VAL A 104 -8.13 -11.01 -0.37
N PHE A 105 -7.70 -9.83 0.06
CA PHE A 105 -6.66 -9.06 -0.60
C PHE A 105 -5.36 -9.06 0.20
N ALA A 106 -4.34 -9.76 -0.30
CA ALA A 106 -2.98 -9.74 0.22
C ALA A 106 -2.27 -8.45 -0.22
N LYS A 107 -2.04 -7.56 0.75
CA LYS A 107 -1.44 -6.24 0.50
C LYS A 107 0.07 -6.30 0.51
N VAL A 108 0.66 -5.96 -0.64
CA VAL A 108 2.10 -5.72 -0.74
C VAL A 108 2.44 -4.25 -0.50
N HIS A 109 3.44 -3.99 0.33
CA HIS A 109 3.91 -2.64 0.61
C HIS A 109 4.44 -1.98 -0.66
N LYS A 110 4.07 -0.70 -0.85
CA LYS A 110 4.56 0.15 -1.96
C LYS A 110 4.21 -0.34 -3.37
N ALA A 111 3.26 -1.27 -3.49
CA ALA A 111 2.70 -1.76 -4.76
C ALA A 111 1.29 -1.20 -5.04
N ALA A 112 1.06 0.10 -4.78
CA ALA A 112 -0.27 0.75 -4.88
C ALA A 112 -1.39 0.11 -4.01
N SER A 113 -1.03 -0.73 -3.03
CA SER A 113 -1.98 -1.49 -2.21
C SER A 113 -2.86 -0.64 -1.28
N SER A 114 -2.45 0.57 -0.87
CA SER A 114 -3.34 1.50 -0.14
C SER A 114 -4.48 2.03 -1.03
N THR A 115 -4.25 2.21 -2.33
CA THR A 115 -5.33 2.57 -3.28
C THR A 115 -6.32 1.42 -3.41
N MET A 116 -5.81 0.19 -3.57
CA MET A 116 -6.64 -1.02 -3.59
C MET A 116 -7.44 -1.19 -2.30
N GLN A 117 -6.82 -1.00 -1.13
CA GLN A 117 -7.53 -1.02 0.15
C GLN A 117 -8.67 -0.01 0.17
N ASN A 118 -8.44 1.22 -0.31
CA ASN A 118 -9.51 2.21 -0.36
C ASN A 118 -10.69 1.75 -1.23
N ILE A 119 -10.42 1.14 -2.38
CA ILE A 119 -11.43 0.50 -3.25
C ILE A 119 -12.21 -0.57 -2.47
N PHE A 120 -11.52 -1.54 -1.85
CA PHE A 120 -12.15 -2.62 -1.07
C PHE A 120 -12.97 -2.09 0.11
N LEU A 121 -12.46 -1.13 0.88
CA LEU A 121 -13.17 -0.54 2.01
C LEU A 121 -14.40 0.26 1.57
N ARG A 122 -14.36 0.95 0.42
CA ARG A 122 -15.55 1.62 -0.13
C ARG A 122 -16.60 0.62 -0.60
N PHE A 123 -16.18 -0.44 -1.27
CA PHE A 123 -17.07 -1.53 -1.68
C PHE A 123 -17.76 -2.15 -0.46
N ALA A 124 -17.00 -2.45 0.60
CA ALA A 124 -17.51 -2.95 1.87
C ALA A 124 -18.44 -1.96 2.56
N LEU A 125 -18.09 -0.68 2.55
CA LEU A 125 -18.89 0.38 3.15
C LEU A 125 -20.27 0.46 2.49
N ALA A 126 -20.29 0.55 1.16
CA ALA A 126 -21.51 0.70 0.35
C ALA A 126 -22.46 -0.49 0.44
N ARG A 127 -21.96 -1.68 0.73
CA ARG A 127 -22.73 -2.93 0.76
C ARG A 127 -22.93 -3.53 2.14
N ASN A 128 -22.56 -2.80 3.19
CA ASN A 128 -22.63 -3.25 4.59
C ASN A 128 -21.93 -4.60 4.84
N LEU A 129 -20.74 -4.77 4.24
CA LEU A 129 -19.91 -5.95 4.41
C LEU A 129 -19.04 -5.87 5.66
N SER A 130 -18.77 -7.03 6.25
CA SER A 130 -17.83 -7.20 7.35
C SER A 130 -16.39 -7.18 6.84
N VAL A 131 -15.49 -6.57 7.62
CA VAL A 131 -14.07 -6.49 7.29
C VAL A 131 -13.25 -7.09 8.44
N LEU A 132 -12.30 -7.95 8.11
CA LEU A 132 -11.34 -8.46 9.09
C LEU A 132 -10.37 -7.35 9.47
N LEU A 133 -10.47 -6.86 10.71
CA LEU A 133 -9.75 -5.67 11.19
C LEU A 133 -9.11 -5.91 12.56
N PRO A 134 -7.96 -5.29 12.85
CA PRO A 134 -7.37 -5.30 14.18
C PRO A 134 -8.15 -4.39 15.16
N LYS A 135 -8.31 -4.81 16.42
CA LYS A 135 -8.99 -4.02 17.47
C LYS A 135 -8.26 -2.71 17.79
N LYS A 136 -6.94 -2.78 17.98
CA LYS A 136 -6.14 -1.65 18.51
C LYS A 136 -5.06 -1.15 17.55
N ARG A 137 -4.38 -2.07 16.86
CA ARG A 137 -3.24 -1.74 15.98
C ARG A 137 -3.69 -1.23 14.61
N PRO A 138 -2.84 -0.54 13.84
CA PRO A 138 -3.17 -0.12 12.48
C PRO A 138 -3.22 -1.31 11.51
N HIS A 139 -2.43 -2.36 11.78
CA HIS A 139 -2.24 -3.51 10.90
C HIS A 139 -2.48 -4.84 11.64
N LEU A 140 -2.84 -5.89 10.91
CA LEU A 140 -3.12 -7.23 11.43
C LEU A 140 -1.85 -7.96 11.85
N GLY A 141 -0.78 -7.86 11.06
CA GLY A 141 0.49 -8.52 11.40
C GLY A 141 1.59 -8.33 10.36
N GLU A 142 2.42 -7.31 10.52
CA GLU A 142 3.51 -7.00 9.56
C GLU A 142 4.83 -7.70 9.86
N ARG A 143 4.90 -8.41 11.00
CA ARG A 143 6.11 -9.06 11.53
C ARG A 143 5.92 -10.56 11.80
N GLY A 144 4.78 -11.10 11.40
CA GLY A 144 4.40 -12.48 11.58
C GLY A 144 2.98 -12.71 11.07
N SER A 145 2.66 -13.96 10.73
CA SER A 145 1.41 -14.31 10.07
C SER A 145 0.27 -14.70 11.02
N ARG A 146 0.55 -14.89 12.31
CA ARG A 146 -0.42 -15.39 13.29
C ARG A 146 -1.60 -14.43 13.47
N LEU A 147 -2.81 -14.95 13.30
CA LEU A 147 -4.06 -14.21 13.53
C LEU A 147 -4.83 -14.80 14.73
N ARG A 148 -5.22 -13.95 15.69
CA ARG A 148 -5.95 -14.39 16.88
C ARG A 148 -7.28 -13.65 17.03
N ARG A 149 -8.39 -14.38 17.28
CA ARG A 149 -9.75 -13.82 17.39
C ARG A 149 -9.86 -12.71 18.45
N ASP A 150 -9.13 -12.82 19.56
CA ASP A 150 -9.14 -11.85 20.65
C ASP A 150 -8.52 -10.49 20.27
N GLU A 151 -7.67 -10.46 19.23
CA GLU A 151 -7.04 -9.25 18.70
C GLU A 151 -7.84 -8.60 17.55
N LEU A 152 -8.89 -9.27 17.08
CA LEU A 152 -9.70 -8.88 15.91
C LEU A 152 -11.02 -8.22 16.31
N VAL A 153 -11.44 -7.20 15.56
CA VAL A 153 -12.77 -6.61 15.72
C VAL A 153 -13.80 -7.70 15.45
N PRO A 154 -14.74 -7.98 16.38
CA PRO A 154 -15.72 -9.05 16.19
C PRO A 154 -16.55 -8.86 14.91
N HIS A 155 -17.01 -9.97 14.34
CA HIS A 155 -17.93 -9.93 13.21
C HIS A 155 -19.22 -9.23 13.66
N PRO A 156 -19.79 -8.29 12.88
CA PRO A 156 -20.91 -7.45 13.33
C PRO A 156 -22.18 -8.21 13.71
N GLN A 157 -22.33 -9.45 13.22
CA GLN A 157 -23.43 -10.38 13.56
C GLN A 157 -22.96 -11.65 14.30
N GLY A 158 -21.74 -11.66 14.86
CA GLY A 158 -21.20 -12.82 15.57
C GLY A 158 -20.90 -14.05 14.70
N LYS A 159 -20.82 -13.90 13.37
CA LYS A 159 -20.48 -14.99 12.43
C LYS A 159 -18.99 -15.33 12.47
N GLN A 160 -18.66 -16.53 12.03
CA GLN A 160 -17.28 -16.99 11.93
C GLN A 160 -16.51 -16.29 10.81
N PHE A 161 -17.14 -16.12 9.64
CA PHE A 161 -16.49 -15.67 8.42
C PHE A 161 -16.75 -14.19 8.15
N TYR A 162 -15.72 -13.50 7.68
CA TYR A 162 -15.79 -12.11 7.22
C TYR A 162 -15.92 -12.07 5.70
N ASP A 163 -16.32 -10.92 5.18
CA ASP A 163 -16.46 -10.72 3.74
C ASP A 163 -15.17 -10.19 3.11
N ILE A 164 -14.50 -9.22 3.73
CA ILE A 164 -13.32 -8.58 3.14
C ILE A 164 -12.10 -8.65 4.06
N LEU A 165 -10.95 -9.05 3.51
CA LEU A 165 -9.62 -8.76 4.06
C LEU A 165 -8.91 -7.81 3.11
N CYS A 166 -8.42 -6.68 3.63
CA CYS A 166 -7.61 -5.72 2.87
C CYS A 166 -6.69 -4.89 3.78
N ASN A 167 -6.29 -5.43 4.94
CA ASN A 167 -5.38 -4.78 5.88
C ASN A 167 -4.01 -5.46 5.83
N HIS A 168 -2.93 -4.73 6.15
CA HIS A 168 -1.57 -5.27 6.06
C HIS A 168 -1.35 -6.47 6.99
N LEU A 169 -0.87 -7.56 6.40
CA LEU A 169 -0.33 -8.74 7.08
C LEU A 169 0.70 -9.45 6.19
N ILE A 170 1.58 -10.24 6.79
CA ILE A 170 2.34 -11.27 6.06
C ILE A 170 1.38 -12.41 5.76
N PHE A 171 1.17 -12.68 4.47
CA PHE A 171 0.14 -13.61 4.02
C PHE A 171 0.46 -15.06 4.41
N ASP A 172 -0.56 -15.73 4.93
CA ASP A 172 -0.51 -17.13 5.31
C ASP A 172 -1.93 -17.68 5.17
N GLU A 173 -2.13 -18.49 4.13
CA GLU A 173 -3.44 -19.04 3.80
C GLU A 173 -4.00 -19.90 4.94
N GLN A 174 -3.16 -20.57 5.74
CA GLN A 174 -3.62 -21.37 6.88
C GLN A 174 -4.20 -20.48 7.98
N GLN A 175 -3.64 -19.29 8.20
CA GLN A 175 -4.17 -18.35 9.19
C GLN A 175 -5.40 -17.61 8.66
N VAL A 176 -5.37 -17.17 7.40
CA VAL A 176 -6.43 -16.37 6.79
C VAL A 176 -7.70 -17.22 6.55
N SER A 177 -7.58 -18.45 6.06
CA SER A 177 -8.72 -19.33 5.75
C SER A 177 -9.63 -19.64 6.95
N LYS A 178 -9.14 -19.49 8.20
CA LYS A 178 -9.95 -19.61 9.43
C LYS A 178 -11.08 -18.58 9.52
N PHE A 179 -10.99 -17.49 8.76
CA PHE A 179 -11.86 -16.32 8.81
C PHE A 179 -12.61 -16.05 7.51
N PHE A 180 -12.43 -16.87 6.47
CA PHE A 180 -13.08 -16.67 5.17
C PHE A 180 -13.62 -17.98 4.61
N LEU A 181 -14.67 -17.88 3.78
CA LEU A 181 -15.15 -19.02 3.02
C LEU A 181 -14.07 -19.49 2.03
N LYS A 182 -14.02 -20.80 1.76
CA LYS A 182 -13.15 -21.38 0.72
C LYS A 182 -13.43 -20.79 -0.67
N THR A 183 -14.66 -20.33 -0.90
CA THR A 183 -15.11 -19.70 -2.15
C THR A 183 -14.79 -18.20 -2.26
N ALA A 184 -14.23 -17.57 -1.23
CA ALA A 184 -13.83 -16.17 -1.31
C ALA A 184 -12.71 -16.00 -2.35
N VAL A 185 -12.76 -14.93 -3.15
CA VAL A 185 -11.73 -14.70 -4.18
C VAL A 185 -10.46 -14.17 -3.51
N ARG A 186 -9.32 -14.83 -3.73
CA ARG A 186 -7.99 -14.40 -3.27
C ARG A 186 -7.34 -13.52 -4.33
N VAL A 187 -6.97 -12.31 -3.94
CA VAL A 187 -6.30 -11.31 -4.78
C VAL A 187 -4.98 -10.89 -4.13
N ALA A 188 -3.90 -10.81 -4.90
CA ALA A 188 -2.64 -10.19 -4.49
C ALA A 188 -2.29 -9.03 -5.44
N ILE A 189 -1.20 -8.31 -5.15
CA ILE A 189 -0.66 -7.28 -6.04
C ILE A 189 0.87 -7.31 -6.04
N VAL A 190 1.47 -7.23 -7.22
CA VAL A 190 2.93 -7.10 -7.41
C VAL A 190 3.25 -5.78 -8.12
N ARG A 191 4.52 -5.39 -8.11
CA ARG A 191 5.05 -4.20 -8.78
C ARG A 191 6.46 -4.49 -9.27
N GLU A 192 6.93 -3.80 -10.31
CA GLU A 192 8.31 -3.94 -10.75
C GLU A 192 9.27 -3.72 -9.54
N PRO A 193 10.19 -4.67 -9.25
CA PRO A 193 10.92 -4.69 -7.99
C PRO A 193 11.76 -3.44 -7.72
N LEU A 194 12.46 -2.90 -8.72
CA LEU A 194 13.25 -1.69 -8.53
C LEU A 194 12.36 -0.48 -8.20
N LYS A 195 11.25 -0.29 -8.92
CA LYS A 195 10.27 0.77 -8.63
C LYS A 195 9.63 0.61 -7.25
N GLN A 196 9.37 -0.63 -6.82
CA GLN A 196 8.84 -0.94 -5.50
C GLN A 196 9.87 -0.55 -4.42
N SER A 197 11.11 -1.01 -4.58
CA SER A 197 12.21 -0.82 -3.63
C SER A 197 12.60 0.65 -3.49
N LEU A 198 12.71 1.39 -4.60
CA LEU A 198 12.92 2.85 -4.55
C LEU A 198 11.76 3.58 -3.86
N SER A 199 10.52 3.12 -4.06
CA SER A 199 9.36 3.68 -3.36
C SER A 199 9.38 3.36 -1.87
N ALA A 200 9.84 2.17 -1.47
CA ALA A 200 10.02 1.75 -0.09
C ALA A 200 11.10 2.57 0.59
N LEU A 201 12.31 2.61 0.00
CA LEU A 201 13.44 3.37 0.49
C LEU A 201 13.07 4.84 0.76
N LYS A 202 12.44 5.50 -0.22
CA LYS A 202 11.99 6.89 -0.07
C LYS A 202 11.00 7.07 1.09
N TYR A 203 10.02 6.16 1.18
CA TYR A 203 8.96 6.28 2.18
C TYR A 203 9.46 6.00 3.61
N TYR A 204 10.16 4.89 3.82
CA TYR A 204 10.60 4.49 5.14
C TYR A 204 11.71 5.40 5.67
N THR A 205 12.60 5.89 4.80
CA THR A 205 13.59 6.90 5.20
C THR A 205 12.94 8.22 5.64
N THR A 206 11.83 8.62 5.00
CA THR A 206 11.18 9.90 5.33
C THR A 206 10.18 9.77 6.49
N THR A 207 9.50 8.64 6.60
CA THR A 207 8.32 8.49 7.50
C THR A 207 8.64 7.71 8.75
N TYR A 208 9.48 6.67 8.66
CA TYR A 208 9.80 5.76 9.75
C TYR A 208 11.27 5.27 9.65
N PRO A 209 12.27 6.17 9.73
CA PRO A 209 13.66 5.80 9.48
C PRO A 209 14.22 4.93 10.61
N SER A 210 14.50 3.66 10.30
CA SER A 210 15.20 2.75 11.21
C SER A 210 16.68 3.16 11.38
N HIS A 211 17.33 2.70 12.45
CA HIS A 211 18.77 2.94 12.64
C HIS A 211 19.60 2.38 11.49
N ALA A 212 19.27 1.19 10.99
CA ALA A 212 19.97 0.60 9.84
C ALA A 212 19.83 1.47 8.58
N LEU A 213 18.63 1.99 8.29
CA LEU A 213 18.43 2.94 7.18
C LEU A 213 19.30 4.19 7.38
N LYS A 214 19.27 4.81 8.56
CA LYS A 214 20.08 6.01 8.83
C LYS A 214 21.59 5.75 8.65
N ASN A 215 22.06 4.58 9.07
CA ASN A 215 23.46 4.19 8.94
C ASN A 215 23.84 3.98 7.47
N GLY A 216 23.02 3.28 6.68
CA GLY A 216 23.24 3.11 5.25
C GLY A 216 23.29 4.45 4.51
N PHE A 217 22.36 5.36 4.82
CA PHE A 217 22.36 6.72 4.26
C PHE A 217 23.61 7.52 4.66
N SER A 218 24.08 7.38 5.90
CA SER A 218 25.29 8.07 6.38
C SER A 218 26.55 7.52 5.73
N LYS A 219 26.62 6.20 5.52
CA LYS A 219 27.73 5.51 4.85
C LYS A 219 27.83 5.89 3.37
N HIS A 220 26.69 6.06 2.71
CA HIS A 220 26.58 6.40 1.29
C HIS A 220 26.07 7.83 1.07
N LYS A 221 26.54 8.80 1.87
CA LYS A 221 25.98 10.16 1.94
C LYS A 221 25.94 10.92 0.60
N ASP A 222 26.90 10.65 -0.28
CA ASP A 222 27.06 11.37 -1.55
C ASP A 222 26.05 10.88 -2.61
N ASP A 223 25.74 9.57 -2.60
CA ASP A 223 24.69 8.97 -3.43
C ASP A 223 24.01 7.79 -2.70
N PRO A 224 23.05 8.08 -1.80
CA PRO A 224 22.42 7.04 -0.99
C PRO A 224 21.60 6.04 -1.81
N ILE A 225 21.08 6.46 -2.97
CA ILE A 225 20.27 5.59 -3.82
C ILE A 225 21.16 4.57 -4.51
N ASN A 226 22.22 5.01 -5.20
CA ASN A 226 23.13 4.05 -5.83
C ASN A 226 23.95 3.27 -4.79
N GLY A 227 24.22 3.85 -3.62
CA GLY A 227 24.77 3.16 -2.46
C GLY A 227 23.89 1.98 -2.02
N TYR A 228 22.58 2.21 -1.91
CA TYR A 228 21.61 1.14 -1.61
C TYR A 228 21.54 0.08 -2.72
N LEU A 229 21.45 0.49 -3.98
CA LEU A 229 21.33 -0.47 -5.08
C LEU A 229 22.57 -1.37 -5.23
N GLN A 230 23.75 -0.86 -4.88
CA GLN A 230 25.00 -1.62 -4.92
C GLN A 230 25.29 -2.39 -3.63
N ASN A 231 24.86 -1.86 -2.49
CA ASN A 231 25.12 -2.42 -1.16
C ASN A 231 23.85 -2.46 -0.30
N PRO A 232 22.80 -3.21 -0.69
CA PRO A 232 21.52 -3.21 0.05
C PRO A 232 21.66 -3.57 1.52
N GLN A 233 22.61 -4.45 1.86
CA GLN A 233 22.92 -4.91 3.22
C GLN A 233 23.30 -3.79 4.19
N ASP A 234 23.78 -2.65 3.69
CA ASP A 234 24.13 -1.50 4.53
C ASP A 234 22.89 -0.75 5.06
N PHE A 235 21.72 -1.01 4.48
CA PHE A 235 20.49 -0.26 4.75
C PHE A 235 19.49 -1.03 5.63
N TYR A 236 19.76 -2.30 5.95
CA TYR A 236 18.91 -3.10 6.84
C TYR A 236 19.70 -4.02 7.77
N SER A 237 19.09 -4.36 8.90
CA SER A 237 19.70 -5.27 9.88
C SER A 237 19.34 -6.72 9.52
N MET A 238 20.35 -7.51 9.14
CA MET A 238 20.19 -8.95 8.92
C MET A 238 19.78 -9.68 10.20
N SER A 239 20.30 -9.26 11.36
CA SER A 239 19.95 -9.85 12.66
C SER A 239 18.50 -9.62 13.08
N SER A 240 17.91 -8.48 12.69
CA SER A 240 16.47 -8.23 12.93
C SER A 240 15.58 -9.02 11.97
N GLY A 241 16.14 -9.53 10.87
CA GLY A 241 15.42 -10.29 9.85
C GLY A 241 14.56 -9.42 8.91
N PRO A 242 14.05 -10.05 7.83
CA PRO A 242 13.34 -9.35 6.73
C PRO A 242 12.01 -8.72 7.14
N SER A 243 11.38 -9.22 8.20
CA SER A 243 10.11 -8.69 8.73
C SER A 243 10.21 -7.23 9.24
N TYR A 244 11.41 -6.75 9.58
CA TYR A 244 11.61 -5.44 10.22
C TYR A 244 12.18 -4.35 9.30
N SER A 245 12.67 -4.73 8.12
CA SER A 245 13.39 -3.83 7.22
C SER A 245 12.44 -3.06 6.29
N PHE A 246 11.37 -3.71 5.80
CA PHE A 246 10.41 -3.18 4.83
C PHE A 246 11.00 -2.70 3.48
N ILE A 247 12.30 -2.86 3.27
CA ILE A 247 13.04 -2.48 2.05
C ILE A 247 13.81 -3.65 1.42
N ASN A 248 13.72 -4.87 1.98
CA ASN A 248 14.35 -6.06 1.44
C ASN A 248 13.32 -7.08 0.95
N ASN A 249 13.30 -7.33 -0.36
CA ASN A 249 12.47 -8.35 -1.03
C ASN A 249 11.01 -8.33 -0.51
N ARG A 250 10.45 -7.13 -0.34
CA ARG A 250 9.27 -6.96 0.52
C ARG A 250 8.02 -7.58 -0.11
N MET A 251 7.98 -7.76 -1.43
CA MET A 251 6.85 -8.44 -2.07
C MET A 251 6.78 -9.91 -1.66
N SER A 252 7.91 -10.62 -1.72
CA SER A 252 8.01 -12.02 -1.28
C SER A 252 7.70 -12.18 0.21
N VAL A 253 8.21 -11.27 1.05
CA VAL A 253 7.91 -11.26 2.49
C VAL A 253 6.41 -11.06 2.75
N ASP A 254 5.78 -10.08 2.11
CA ASP A 254 4.34 -9.81 2.28
C ASP A 254 3.45 -10.96 1.79
N LEU A 255 3.90 -11.69 0.77
CA LEU A 255 3.17 -12.83 0.19
C LEU A 255 3.51 -14.18 0.84
N GLY A 256 4.29 -14.17 1.92
CA GLY A 256 4.46 -15.34 2.78
C GLY A 256 5.60 -16.28 2.39
N PHE A 257 6.67 -15.75 1.78
CA PHE A 257 7.92 -16.52 1.65
C PHE A 257 8.47 -16.91 3.02
N ASP A 258 9.10 -18.08 3.11
CA ASP A 258 9.70 -18.55 4.36
C ASP A 258 10.84 -17.62 4.80
N LEU A 259 10.76 -17.15 6.03
CA LEU A 259 11.73 -16.21 6.61
C LEU A 259 12.86 -16.92 7.36
N HIS A 260 12.79 -18.25 7.52
CA HIS A 260 13.87 -19.04 8.10
C HIS A 260 15.03 -19.16 7.10
N HIS A 261 16.24 -18.78 7.52
CA HIS A 261 17.40 -18.66 6.63
C HIS A 261 17.08 -17.88 5.35
N PHE A 262 16.49 -16.69 5.52
CA PHE A 262 15.92 -15.91 4.41
C PHE A 262 16.96 -15.53 3.34
N GLU A 263 18.15 -15.10 3.74
CA GLU A 263 19.18 -14.60 2.81
C GLU A 263 19.77 -15.72 1.94
N GLU A 264 19.82 -16.95 2.46
CA GLU A 264 20.18 -18.16 1.71
C GLU A 264 18.99 -18.61 0.84
N SER A 265 17.80 -18.67 1.44
CA SER A 265 16.61 -19.23 0.79
C SER A 265 16.13 -18.40 -0.39
N LYS A 266 16.26 -17.07 -0.33
CA LYS A 266 15.87 -16.16 -1.43
C LYS A 266 16.77 -16.26 -2.67
N LYS A 267 17.87 -17.03 -2.59
CA LYS A 267 18.80 -17.32 -3.70
C LYS A 267 18.68 -18.77 -4.19
N ASP A 268 18.03 -19.64 -3.42
CA ASP A 268 17.83 -21.04 -3.76
C ASP A 268 16.70 -21.18 -4.80
N GLN A 269 17.08 -21.56 -6.02
CA GLN A 269 16.16 -21.69 -7.15
C GLN A 269 15.03 -22.71 -6.91
N LYS A 270 15.25 -23.75 -6.11
CA LYS A 270 14.20 -24.72 -5.78
C LYS A 270 13.17 -24.09 -4.84
N LYS A 271 13.63 -23.33 -3.84
CA LYS A 271 12.74 -22.61 -2.91
C LYS A 271 11.97 -21.48 -3.60
N ILE A 272 12.62 -20.74 -4.49
CA ILE A 272 11.95 -19.70 -5.30
C ILE A 272 10.84 -20.32 -6.14
N ARG A 273 11.11 -21.38 -6.91
CA ARG A 273 10.08 -22.07 -7.71
C ARG A 273 8.90 -22.58 -6.86
N ALA A 274 9.19 -23.24 -5.74
CA ALA A 274 8.15 -23.72 -4.83
C ALA A 274 7.28 -22.56 -4.28
N PHE A 275 7.89 -21.41 -4.00
CA PHE A 275 7.17 -20.21 -3.60
C PHE A 275 6.27 -19.65 -4.72
N LEU A 276 6.76 -19.59 -5.96
CA LEU A 276 5.95 -19.14 -7.10
C LEU A 276 4.73 -20.05 -7.31
N GLU A 277 4.92 -21.37 -7.26
CA GLU A 277 3.84 -22.36 -7.34
C GLU A 277 2.85 -22.22 -6.18
N GLN A 278 3.36 -21.97 -4.96
CA GLN A 278 2.52 -21.71 -3.79
C GLN A 278 1.64 -20.48 -4.02
N VAL A 279 2.23 -19.33 -4.38
CA VAL A 279 1.47 -18.09 -4.62
C VAL A 279 0.48 -18.29 -5.78
N GLU A 280 0.91 -18.94 -6.87
CA GLU A 280 0.03 -19.22 -8.00
C GLU A 280 -1.13 -20.12 -7.56
N SER A 281 -0.93 -21.11 -6.69
CA SER A 281 -2.02 -21.97 -6.21
C SER A 281 -3.01 -21.22 -5.30
N GLN A 282 -2.52 -20.33 -4.43
CA GLN A 282 -3.28 -19.65 -3.38
C GLN A 282 -4.14 -18.48 -3.89
N PHE A 283 -3.68 -17.78 -4.94
CA PHE A 283 -4.35 -16.60 -5.45
C PHE A 283 -5.14 -16.90 -6.72
N ASP A 284 -6.38 -16.43 -6.77
CA ASP A 284 -7.22 -16.47 -7.98
C ASP A 284 -6.76 -15.41 -8.99
N MET A 285 -6.17 -14.32 -8.48
CA MET A 285 -5.71 -13.21 -9.30
C MET A 285 -4.53 -12.48 -8.63
N VAL A 286 -3.51 -12.12 -9.41
CA VAL A 286 -2.44 -11.23 -8.97
C VAL A 286 -2.44 -9.98 -9.85
N LEU A 287 -2.68 -8.83 -9.23
CA LEU A 287 -2.69 -7.53 -9.90
C LEU A 287 -1.27 -7.07 -10.19
N VAL A 288 -1.06 -6.31 -11.27
CA VAL A 288 0.23 -5.71 -11.61
C VAL A 288 0.14 -4.20 -11.48
N SER A 289 0.79 -3.64 -10.45
CA SER A 289 0.73 -2.21 -10.14
C SER A 289 1.26 -1.31 -11.26
N ASP A 290 2.15 -1.82 -12.13
CA ASP A 290 2.65 -1.10 -13.30
C ASP A 290 1.58 -0.91 -14.39
N TYR A 291 0.59 -1.80 -14.42
CA TYR A 291 -0.59 -1.78 -15.31
C TYR A 291 -1.86 -1.68 -14.47
N PHE A 292 -1.90 -0.65 -13.60
CA PHE A 292 -2.90 -0.56 -12.54
C PHE A 292 -4.33 -0.43 -13.07
N ASP A 293 -4.55 0.36 -14.13
CA ASP A 293 -5.89 0.55 -14.70
C ASP A 293 -6.38 -0.74 -15.38
N GLU A 294 -5.52 -1.41 -16.13
CA GLU A 294 -5.77 -2.74 -16.69
C GLU A 294 -6.08 -3.75 -15.58
N SER A 295 -5.27 -3.78 -14.51
CA SER A 295 -5.49 -4.64 -13.36
C SER A 295 -6.85 -4.41 -12.70
N LEU A 296 -7.29 -3.16 -12.59
CA LEU A 296 -8.61 -2.82 -12.06
C LEU A 296 -9.76 -3.28 -12.97
N VAL A 297 -9.63 -3.11 -14.28
CA VAL A 297 -10.64 -3.59 -15.25
C VAL A 297 -10.73 -5.11 -15.21
N LEU A 298 -9.58 -5.80 -15.18
CA LEU A 298 -9.55 -7.25 -15.07
C LEU A 298 -10.17 -7.71 -13.73
N MET A 299 -9.83 -7.07 -12.61
CA MET A 299 -10.43 -7.37 -11.31
C MET A 299 -11.94 -7.11 -11.29
N ARG A 300 -12.39 -6.03 -11.93
CA ARG A 300 -13.81 -5.72 -12.09
C ARG A 300 -14.54 -6.85 -12.81
N ARG A 301 -13.98 -7.39 -13.90
CA ARG A 301 -14.54 -8.54 -14.62
C ARG A 301 -14.59 -9.77 -13.70
N THR A 302 -13.47 -10.10 -13.04
CA THR A 302 -13.36 -11.25 -12.13
C THR A 302 -14.36 -11.20 -10.99
N LEU A 303 -14.49 -10.05 -10.35
CA LEU A 303 -15.38 -9.87 -9.20
C LEU A 303 -16.82 -9.51 -9.58
N ARG A 304 -17.10 -9.29 -10.87
CA ARG A 304 -18.40 -8.83 -11.39
C ARG A 304 -18.85 -7.53 -10.71
N TRP A 305 -17.90 -6.63 -10.49
CA TRP A 305 -18.16 -5.34 -9.86
C TRP A 305 -18.61 -4.31 -10.90
N SER A 306 -19.25 -3.22 -10.45
CA SER A 306 -19.56 -2.09 -11.34
C SER A 306 -18.33 -1.20 -11.58
N LEU A 307 -18.32 -0.39 -12.63
CA LEU A 307 -17.18 0.49 -12.94
C LEU A 307 -17.02 1.52 -11.83
N LYS A 308 -18.16 2.03 -11.31
CA LYS A 308 -18.24 2.88 -10.12
C LYS A 308 -17.48 2.32 -8.91
N ASP A 309 -17.48 1.00 -8.72
CA ASP A 309 -16.85 0.37 -7.56
C ASP A 309 -15.31 0.46 -7.62
N ILE A 310 -14.71 0.48 -8.82
CA ILE A 310 -13.25 0.48 -9.01
C ILE A 310 -12.63 1.87 -9.24
N ILE A 311 -13.44 2.91 -9.47
CA ILE A 311 -12.95 4.29 -9.60
C ILE A 311 -12.16 4.70 -8.35
N TYR A 312 -11.01 5.35 -8.53
CA TYR A 312 -10.12 5.72 -7.43
C TYR A 312 -9.64 7.17 -7.55
N LEU A 313 -8.84 7.64 -6.58
CA LEU A 313 -8.09 8.89 -6.72
C LEU A 313 -6.62 8.63 -6.39
N LYS A 314 -5.73 9.22 -7.18
CA LYS A 314 -4.28 9.16 -6.95
C LYS A 314 -3.88 10.14 -5.83
N VAL A 315 -4.13 9.77 -4.57
CA VAL A 315 -3.86 10.65 -3.40
C VAL A 315 -2.46 10.54 -2.80
N ASN A 316 -1.70 9.49 -3.12
CA ASN A 316 -0.36 9.22 -2.58
C ASN A 316 0.75 9.27 -3.63
N VAL A 317 0.54 9.97 -4.75
CA VAL A 317 1.66 10.25 -5.67
C VAL A 317 2.63 11.14 -4.89
N ALA A 318 3.88 10.69 -4.75
CA ALA A 318 4.91 11.48 -4.09
C ALA A 318 4.92 12.88 -4.72
N LYS A 319 4.37 13.87 -4.02
CA LYS A 319 4.39 15.25 -4.49
C LYS A 319 5.86 15.63 -4.60
N ARG A 320 6.33 15.98 -5.80
CA ARG A 320 7.63 16.64 -5.98
C ARG A 320 7.56 17.95 -5.19
N LYS A 321 8.04 17.96 -3.95
CA LYS A 321 8.52 19.20 -3.34
C LYS A 321 9.77 19.59 -4.12
N ARG A 322 9.62 20.30 -5.24
CA ARG A 322 10.74 20.68 -6.12
C ARG A 322 11.80 21.53 -5.42
N ASN A 323 11.44 22.17 -4.30
CA ASN A 323 12.27 23.23 -3.71
C ASN A 323 12.86 22.87 -2.34
N GLU A 324 12.59 21.66 -1.80
CA GLU A 324 13.06 21.26 -0.45
C GLU A 324 13.46 19.77 -0.36
N ALA A 325 13.31 19.00 -1.44
CA ALA A 325 13.66 17.58 -1.42
C ALA A 325 15.17 17.42 -1.65
N PRO A 326 15.89 16.70 -0.78
CA PRO A 326 17.29 16.36 -1.00
C PRO A 326 17.52 15.77 -2.40
N ALA A 327 18.71 15.98 -2.99
CA ALA A 327 19.05 15.51 -4.34
C ALA A 327 18.78 14.01 -4.53
N TRP A 328 18.97 13.18 -3.49
CA TRP A 328 18.68 11.74 -3.47
C TRP A 328 17.19 11.37 -3.60
N GLN A 329 16.26 12.34 -3.53
CA GLN A 329 14.83 12.13 -3.76
C GLN A 329 14.40 12.35 -5.23
N ASN A 330 15.33 12.76 -6.10
CA ASN A 330 15.14 12.88 -7.55
C ASN A 330 15.28 11.52 -8.25
N THR A 331 14.94 11.46 -9.55
CA THR A 331 15.13 10.25 -10.35
C THR A 331 16.61 9.85 -10.33
N PRO A 332 16.97 8.65 -9.84
CA PRO A 332 18.35 8.23 -9.80
C PRO A 332 18.90 8.08 -11.22
N ILE A 333 20.18 8.41 -11.40
CA ILE A 333 20.92 8.05 -12.61
C ILE A 333 21.27 6.58 -12.47
N LEU A 334 20.52 5.73 -13.17
CA LEU A 334 20.70 4.28 -13.14
C LEU A 334 21.53 3.87 -14.35
N ASN A 335 22.68 3.24 -14.11
CA ASN A 335 23.43 2.54 -15.15
C ASN A 335 23.10 1.02 -15.14
N SER A 336 23.49 0.33 -16.21
CA SER A 336 23.22 -1.10 -16.39
C SER A 336 23.86 -1.97 -15.31
N THR A 337 25.08 -1.63 -14.87
CA THR A 337 25.82 -2.38 -13.85
C THR A 337 25.14 -2.34 -12.48
N ILE A 338 24.70 -1.16 -12.04
CA ILE A 338 23.99 -0.98 -10.76
C ILE A 338 22.66 -1.74 -10.79
N THR A 339 21.92 -1.60 -11.88
CA THR A 339 20.62 -2.28 -12.05
C THR A 339 20.77 -3.80 -12.04
N ARG A 340 21.82 -4.33 -12.68
CA ARG A 340 22.13 -5.77 -12.68
C ARG A 340 22.45 -6.28 -11.27
N ARG A 341 23.33 -5.60 -10.53
CA ARG A 341 23.67 -5.98 -9.14
C ARG A 341 22.44 -6.00 -8.23
N PHE A 342 21.60 -4.98 -8.34
CA PHE A 342 20.37 -4.94 -7.57
C PHE A 342 19.43 -6.11 -7.93
N ARG A 343 19.29 -6.42 -9.22
CA ARG A 343 18.50 -7.57 -9.68
C ARG A 343 19.01 -8.90 -9.11
N GLU A 344 20.32 -9.13 -9.13
CA GLU A 344 20.93 -10.33 -8.56
C GLU A 344 20.62 -10.48 -7.05
N TRP A 345 20.57 -9.37 -6.32
CA TRP A 345 20.20 -9.38 -4.90
C TRP A 345 18.69 -9.54 -4.66
N ASP A 346 17.86 -8.96 -5.53
CA ASP A 346 16.38 -8.97 -5.45
C ASP A 346 15.75 -10.08 -6.31
N GLU A 347 16.51 -11.13 -6.62
CA GLU A 347 16.18 -12.17 -7.60
C GLU A 347 14.79 -12.78 -7.38
N ILE A 348 14.43 -13.10 -6.13
CA ILE A 348 13.12 -13.67 -5.79
C ILE A 348 11.95 -12.76 -6.18
N ASP A 349 12.04 -11.45 -5.92
CA ASP A 349 10.99 -10.49 -6.26
C ASP A 349 10.96 -10.23 -7.78
N TYR A 350 12.12 -10.32 -8.47
CA TYR A 350 12.19 -10.27 -9.93
C TYR A 350 11.54 -11.48 -10.60
N GLN A 351 11.81 -12.70 -10.12
CA GLN A 351 11.16 -13.90 -10.64
C GLN A 351 9.65 -13.89 -10.34
N LEU A 352 9.26 -13.47 -9.13
CA LEU A 352 7.86 -13.28 -8.74
C LEU A 352 7.14 -12.30 -9.69
N TYR A 353 7.72 -11.13 -9.92
CA TYR A 353 7.13 -10.14 -10.81
C TYR A 353 7.04 -10.66 -12.25
N ALA A 354 8.10 -11.27 -12.79
CA ALA A 354 8.12 -11.79 -14.15
C ALA A 354 7.06 -12.89 -14.36
N HIS A 355 6.94 -13.82 -13.41
CA HIS A 355 5.95 -14.90 -13.44
C HIS A 355 4.52 -14.37 -13.54
N PHE A 356 4.14 -13.48 -12.61
CA PHE A 356 2.78 -12.94 -12.57
C PHE A 356 2.51 -11.88 -13.65
N LEU A 357 3.54 -11.20 -14.17
CA LEU A 357 3.40 -10.34 -15.34
C LEU A 357 3.07 -11.17 -16.59
N ASN A 358 3.71 -12.33 -16.77
CA ASN A 358 3.39 -13.24 -17.87
C ASN A 358 1.95 -13.76 -17.77
N ILE A 359 1.55 -14.28 -16.60
CA ILE A 359 0.18 -14.74 -16.35
C ILE A 359 -0.84 -13.61 -16.60
N PHE A 360 -0.52 -12.39 -16.17
CA PHE A 360 -1.37 -11.23 -16.38
C PHE A 360 -1.62 -10.97 -17.86
N TRP A 361 -0.57 -10.92 -18.69
CA TRP A 361 -0.72 -10.66 -20.12
C TRP A 361 -1.36 -11.82 -20.89
N GLU A 362 -1.07 -13.07 -20.52
CA GLU A 362 -1.78 -14.24 -21.05
C GLU A 362 -3.29 -14.17 -20.74
N THR A 363 -3.66 -13.66 -19.57
CA THR A 363 -5.07 -13.46 -19.19
C THR A 363 -5.70 -12.33 -20.00
N VAL A 364 -5.02 -11.19 -20.13
CA VAL A 364 -5.50 -10.05 -20.93
C VAL A 364 -5.69 -10.43 -22.39
N ALA A 365 -4.78 -11.21 -22.99
CA ALA A 365 -4.86 -11.63 -24.39
C ALA A 365 -6.10 -12.48 -24.71
N ARG A 366 -6.68 -13.15 -23.71
CA ARG A 366 -7.90 -13.97 -23.84
C ARG A 366 -9.19 -13.19 -23.61
N GLU A 367 -9.08 -11.96 -23.13
CA GLU A 367 -10.21 -11.14 -22.74
C GLU A 367 -10.63 -10.23 -23.91
N PRO A 368 -11.80 -10.47 -24.54
CA PRO A 368 -12.22 -9.71 -25.71
C PRO A 368 -12.51 -8.26 -25.35
N SER A 369 -12.18 -7.38 -26.29
CA SER A 369 -12.39 -5.93 -26.21
C SER A 369 -11.88 -5.30 -24.91
N PHE A 370 -10.79 -5.84 -24.36
CA PHE A 370 -10.24 -5.41 -23.08
C PHE A 370 -9.63 -4.01 -23.17
N LYS A 371 -8.93 -3.71 -24.28
CA LYS A 371 -8.27 -2.42 -24.46
C LYS A 371 -9.28 -1.27 -24.52
N GLU A 372 -10.39 -1.47 -25.23
CA GLU A 372 -11.47 -0.51 -25.36
C GLU A 372 -12.17 -0.25 -24.03
N GLU A 373 -12.37 -1.29 -23.19
CA GLU A 373 -12.90 -1.10 -21.83
C GLU A 373 -11.92 -0.30 -20.96
N VAL A 374 -10.62 -0.59 -21.06
CA VAL A 374 -9.58 0.13 -20.31
C VAL A 374 -9.54 1.61 -20.71
N ASP A 375 -9.66 1.92 -21.99
CA ASP A 375 -9.68 3.30 -22.46
C ASP A 375 -10.92 4.05 -21.99
N ALA A 376 -12.10 3.43 -22.08
CA ALA A 376 -13.33 4.00 -21.52
C ALA A 376 -13.25 4.19 -20.00
N PHE A 377 -12.62 3.24 -19.28
CA PHE A 377 -12.36 3.39 -17.85
C PHE A 377 -11.46 4.58 -17.56
N ARG A 378 -10.39 4.79 -18.35
CA ARG A 378 -9.47 5.92 -18.18
C ARG A 378 -10.13 7.26 -18.42
N GLU A 379 -11.00 7.38 -19.40
CA GLU A 379 -11.80 8.60 -19.65
C GLU A 379 -12.65 8.94 -18.42
N ILE A 380 -13.43 7.98 -17.91
CA ILE A 380 -14.26 8.18 -16.72
C ILE A 380 -13.39 8.49 -15.48
N GLN A 381 -12.25 7.82 -15.34
CA GLN A 381 -11.30 8.04 -14.26
C GLN A 381 -10.72 9.47 -14.30
N GLN A 382 -10.48 10.03 -15.49
CA GLN A 382 -10.07 11.42 -15.68
C GLN A 382 -11.18 12.39 -15.29
N ASP A 383 -12.42 12.17 -15.74
CA ASP A 383 -13.58 13.00 -15.40
C ASP A 383 -13.81 13.07 -13.89
N VAL A 384 -13.78 11.90 -13.22
CA VAL A 384 -13.95 11.82 -11.77
C VAL A 384 -12.79 12.49 -11.05
N THR A 385 -11.56 12.35 -11.53
CA THR A 385 -10.39 13.05 -10.96
C THR A 385 -10.57 14.55 -11.10
N HIS A 386 -10.98 15.03 -12.27
CA HIS A 386 -11.19 16.46 -12.51
C HIS A 386 -12.30 17.02 -11.61
N PHE A 387 -13.42 16.31 -11.50
CA PHE A 387 -14.50 16.66 -10.58
C PHE A 387 -14.01 16.72 -9.13
N CYS A 388 -13.32 15.69 -8.65
CA CYS A 388 -12.92 15.58 -7.26
C CYS A 388 -11.81 16.56 -6.85
N VAL A 389 -10.84 16.82 -7.73
CA VAL A 389 -9.64 17.59 -7.42
C VAL A 389 -9.77 19.07 -7.80
N TYR A 390 -10.27 19.37 -9.00
CA TYR A 390 -10.23 20.72 -9.56
C TYR A 390 -11.57 21.45 -9.46
N ASN A 391 -12.68 20.79 -9.78
CA ASN A 391 -13.99 21.44 -9.78
C ASN A 391 -14.61 21.49 -8.38
N LYS A 392 -14.05 22.21 -7.40
CA LYS A 392 -14.55 22.16 -6.00
C LYS A 392 -16.00 22.62 -5.79
N LYS A 393 -16.57 23.41 -6.71
CA LYS A 393 -17.92 23.99 -6.61
C LYS A 393 -19.03 22.99 -6.95
N ALA A 394 -18.81 22.09 -7.91
CA ALA A 394 -19.86 21.15 -8.34
C ALA A 394 -20.22 20.14 -7.23
N LYS A 395 -21.51 19.89 -6.98
CA LYS A 395 -21.98 18.96 -5.92
C LYS A 395 -21.96 17.49 -6.37
N LYS A 396 -22.18 17.23 -7.65
CA LYS A 396 -22.27 15.90 -8.26
C LYS A 396 -21.72 15.90 -9.69
N LEU A 397 -21.22 14.75 -10.13
CA LEU A 397 -20.87 14.42 -11.51
C LEU A 397 -21.72 13.22 -11.95
N ARG A 398 -22.43 13.33 -13.07
CA ARG A 398 -23.19 12.23 -13.67
C ARG A 398 -22.35 11.60 -14.78
N ILE A 399 -22.09 10.31 -14.66
CA ILE A 399 -21.50 9.49 -15.72
C ILE A 399 -22.68 8.84 -16.49
N PRO A 400 -22.83 9.11 -17.79
CA PRO A 400 -23.90 8.53 -18.59
C PRO A 400 -23.68 7.03 -18.79
N LYS A 401 -24.74 6.33 -19.23
CA LYS A 401 -24.63 4.94 -19.64
C LYS A 401 -23.78 4.85 -20.90
N SER A 402 -22.93 3.84 -21.00
CA SER A 402 -22.15 3.50 -22.18
C SER A 402 -22.14 1.99 -22.39
N ASN A 403 -21.43 1.52 -23.42
CA ASN A 403 -21.20 0.08 -23.64
C ASN A 403 -20.47 -0.59 -22.47
N TRP A 404 -19.74 0.18 -21.65
CA TRP A 404 -18.87 -0.33 -20.59
C TRP A 404 -19.40 -0.13 -19.18
N THR A 405 -20.38 0.76 -18.98
CA THR A 405 -20.93 1.04 -17.65
C THR A 405 -22.38 1.47 -17.72
N ASP A 406 -23.17 1.05 -16.74
CA ASP A 406 -24.43 1.72 -16.45
C ASP A 406 -24.19 3.15 -15.97
N SER A 407 -25.20 4.00 -16.11
CA SER A 407 -25.11 5.37 -15.62
C SER A 407 -24.95 5.41 -14.11
N PHE A 408 -24.09 6.27 -13.59
CA PHE A 408 -23.97 6.49 -12.15
C PHE A 408 -23.63 7.93 -11.80
N THR A 409 -23.84 8.30 -10.54
CA THR A 409 -23.49 9.61 -10.01
C THR A 409 -22.37 9.50 -8.98
N VAL A 410 -21.38 10.39 -9.10
CA VAL A 410 -20.33 10.62 -8.12
C VAL A 410 -20.67 11.87 -7.33
N PHE A 411 -20.81 11.72 -6.01
CA PHE A 411 -21.07 12.84 -5.11
C PHE A 411 -19.77 13.32 -4.46
N ARG A 412 -19.77 14.54 -3.93
CA ARG A 412 -18.63 15.08 -3.16
C ARG A 412 -18.17 14.18 -2.01
N ASN A 413 -19.11 13.54 -1.33
CA ASN A 413 -18.78 12.60 -0.25
C ASN A 413 -18.03 11.36 -0.77
N SER A 414 -18.27 10.93 -2.01
CA SER A 414 -17.49 9.87 -2.66
C SER A 414 -16.03 10.30 -2.84
N CYS A 415 -15.77 11.54 -3.26
CA CYS A 415 -14.41 12.09 -3.36
C CYS A 415 -13.69 12.09 -1.99
N ARG A 416 -14.40 12.43 -0.91
CA ARG A 416 -13.85 12.40 0.46
C ARG A 416 -13.47 10.98 0.89
N LEU A 417 -14.25 9.97 0.50
CA LEU A 417 -13.91 8.57 0.77
C LEU A 417 -12.72 8.11 -0.09
N MET A 418 -12.70 8.44 -1.39
CA MET A 418 -11.61 8.07 -2.30
C MET A 418 -10.26 8.70 -1.91
N SER A 419 -10.29 9.87 -1.28
CA SER A 419 -9.10 10.58 -0.80
C SER A 419 -8.74 10.29 0.67
N MET A 420 -9.52 9.45 1.35
CA MET A 420 -9.32 9.15 2.77
C MET A 420 -8.03 8.35 2.98
N LYS A 421 -7.15 8.86 3.86
CA LYS A 421 -5.93 8.16 4.28
C LYS A 421 -6.26 6.84 4.99
N GLU A 422 -5.41 5.85 4.77
CA GLU A 422 -5.56 4.47 5.28
C GLU A 422 -5.89 4.40 6.79
N PRO A 423 -5.12 5.01 7.72
CA PRO A 423 -5.43 4.93 9.15
C PRO A 423 -6.83 5.42 9.51
N ARG A 424 -7.27 6.52 8.86
CA ARG A 424 -8.58 7.11 9.09
C ARG A 424 -9.71 6.22 8.55
N PHE A 425 -9.50 5.58 7.41
CA PHE A 425 -10.52 4.71 6.82
C PHE A 425 -10.64 3.40 7.60
N ILE A 426 -9.52 2.79 7.98
CA ILE A 426 -9.51 1.61 8.87
C ILE A 426 -10.26 1.91 10.17
N ASP A 427 -9.99 3.05 10.79
CA ASP A 427 -10.66 3.43 12.03
C ASP A 427 -12.17 3.70 11.84
N LYS A 428 -12.57 4.32 10.72
CA LYS A 428 -13.98 4.47 10.35
C LYS A 428 -14.69 3.13 10.24
N MET A 429 -14.07 2.14 9.60
CA MET A 429 -14.66 0.81 9.42
C MET A 429 -14.68 0.02 10.72
N ARG A 430 -13.62 0.13 11.54
CA ARG A 430 -13.56 -0.43 12.90
C ARG A 430 -14.70 0.07 13.77
N ARG A 431 -14.86 1.39 13.90
CA ARG A 431 -15.92 2.01 14.73
C ARG A 431 -17.31 1.59 14.29
N ARG A 432 -17.56 1.54 12.97
CA ARG A 432 -18.83 1.04 12.42
C ARG A 432 -19.10 -0.40 12.84
N GLN A 433 -18.13 -1.29 12.67
CA GLN A 433 -18.30 -2.71 12.92
C GLN A 433 -18.46 -3.01 14.42
N ILE A 434 -17.72 -2.31 15.29
CA ILE A 434 -17.89 -2.40 16.75
C ILE A 434 -19.32 -2.01 17.15
N LYS A 435 -19.81 -0.86 16.68
CA LYS A 435 -21.18 -0.41 16.97
C LYS A 435 -22.25 -1.41 16.52
N GLN A 436 -22.05 -2.03 15.36
CA GLN A 436 -22.95 -3.08 14.86
C GLN A 436 -22.91 -4.33 15.73
N TYR A 437 -21.73 -4.74 16.18
CA TYR A 437 -21.57 -5.89 17.07
C TYR A 437 -22.17 -5.64 18.46
N GLU A 438 -22.02 -4.44 19.02
CA GLU A 438 -22.64 -4.04 20.28
C GLU A 438 -24.16 -4.11 20.19
N ALA A 439 -24.76 -3.54 19.13
CA ALA A 439 -26.20 -3.64 18.88
C ALA A 439 -26.67 -5.09 18.74
N TYR A 440 -25.92 -5.93 18.02
CA TYR A 440 -26.20 -7.36 17.90
C TYR A 440 -26.13 -8.07 19.26
N SER A 441 -25.12 -7.78 20.08
CA SER A 441 -24.91 -8.42 21.38
C SER A 441 -26.01 -8.04 22.38
N ILE A 442 -26.44 -6.78 22.38
CA ILE A 442 -27.58 -6.30 23.17
C ILE A 442 -28.86 -7.04 22.75
N ALA A 443 -29.18 -7.06 21.46
CA ALA A 443 -30.37 -7.75 20.94
C ALA A 443 -30.36 -9.25 21.29
N LYS A 444 -29.21 -9.91 21.18
CA LYS A 444 -29.05 -11.32 21.55
C LYS A 444 -29.28 -11.56 23.05
N SER A 445 -28.81 -10.65 23.90
CA SER A 445 -29.02 -10.77 25.35
C SER A 445 -30.49 -10.64 25.76
N TYR A 446 -31.24 -9.71 25.14
CA TYR A 446 -32.67 -9.55 25.39
C TYR A 446 -33.47 -10.80 25.01
N ASN A 447 -33.21 -11.39 23.84
CA ASN A 447 -33.88 -12.62 23.41
C ASN A 447 -33.61 -13.78 24.37
N ALA A 448 -32.36 -13.95 24.83
CA ALA A 448 -32.01 -14.98 25.80
C ALA A 448 -32.73 -14.80 27.16
N THR A 449 -32.96 -13.55 27.59
CA THR A 449 -33.74 -13.27 28.81
C THR A 449 -35.25 -13.45 28.61
N GLY A 450 -35.77 -13.17 27.41
CA GLY A 450 -37.17 -13.41 27.05
C GLY A 450 -37.53 -14.89 27.04
N ASP A 451 -36.68 -15.73 26.43
CA ASP A 451 -36.85 -17.18 26.39
C ASP A 451 -36.81 -17.80 27.79
N ARG A 452 -35.91 -17.32 28.67
CA ARG A 452 -35.86 -17.75 30.08
C ARG A 452 -37.13 -17.40 30.84
N LYS A 453 -37.70 -16.21 30.62
CA LYS A 453 -38.96 -15.79 31.26
C LYS A 453 -40.19 -16.53 30.72
N GLN A 454 -40.20 -16.91 29.44
CA GLN A 454 -41.26 -17.75 28.88
C GLN A 454 -41.18 -19.20 29.39
N ASN A 455 -39.98 -19.76 29.52
CA ASN A 455 -39.82 -21.11 30.06
C ASN A 455 -40.14 -21.19 31.56
N GLN A 456 -39.89 -20.12 32.33
CA GLN A 456 -40.31 -20.02 33.74
C GLN A 456 -41.80 -19.78 33.95
N LYS A 457 -42.55 -19.33 32.93
CA LYS A 457 -44.02 -19.20 32.99
C LYS A 457 -44.77 -20.45 32.49
N LYS A 458 -44.05 -21.42 31.91
CA LYS A 458 -44.58 -22.71 31.44
C LYS A 458 -44.30 -23.87 32.41
N GLN A 459 -43.51 -23.61 33.45
CA GLN A 459 -43.42 -24.41 34.67
C GLN A 459 -44.33 -23.78 35.70
#